data_AF-A7F7E2-F1
#
_entry.id   AF-A7F7E2-F1
#
_cell.length_a   1.000
_cell.length_b   1.000
_cell.length_c   1.000
_cell.angle_alpha   90.00
_cell.angle_beta   90.00
_cell.angle_gamma   90.00
#
_symmetry.space_group_name_H-M   'P 1'
#
loop_
_entity.id
_entity.type
_entity.pdbx_description
1 polymer ?
#
loop_
_entity_poly.entity_id
_entity_poly.type
_entity_poly.pdbx_seq_one_letter_code
_entity_poly.pdbx_strand_id
1 'polypeptide(L)'
;MSTTQTQTQAPPSFTKGNTALITGGASGIGLSLAEKCLKYGMNVIVVDNNGDDLGKAQMYLSGLITGDQQVVGLKVDVGNLEEWDAVRETVEGEFDGAF
;
A
#
# COMPACT_ATOMS: atom_id res chain seq x y z
N MET A 1 28.78 -29.64 -10.79
CA MET A 1 27.52 -29.04 -11.27
C MET A 1 26.84 -28.42 -10.07
N SER A 2 26.94 -27.10 -9.92
CA SER A 2 26.25 -26.37 -8.86
C SER A 2 25.45 -25.26 -9.51
N THR A 3 24.15 -25.49 -9.60
CA THR A 3 23.16 -24.54 -10.10
C THR A 3 22.99 -23.44 -9.06
N THR A 4 23.55 -22.26 -9.32
CA THR A 4 23.24 -21.05 -8.54
C THR A 4 21.77 -20.71 -8.81
N GLN A 5 20.91 -21.03 -7.86
CA GLN A 5 19.54 -20.52 -7.86
C GLN A 5 19.60 -19.03 -7.51
N THR A 6 19.36 -18.17 -8.49
CA THR A 6 19.19 -16.74 -8.27
C THR A 6 17.84 -16.52 -7.58
N GLN A 7 17.80 -16.66 -6.25
CA GLN A 7 16.68 -16.12 -5.47
C GLN A 7 16.67 -14.62 -5.71
N THR A 8 15.64 -14.14 -6.40
CA THR A 8 15.39 -12.70 -6.55
C THR A 8 14.94 -12.19 -5.18
N GLN A 9 15.89 -11.74 -4.37
CA GLN A 9 15.55 -10.99 -3.16
C GLN A 9 14.73 -9.76 -3.57
N ALA A 10 13.71 -9.42 -2.78
CA ALA A 10 12.93 -8.22 -3.01
C ALA A 10 13.85 -6.98 -2.97
N PRO A 11 13.56 -5.93 -3.74
CA PRO A 11 14.35 -4.69 -3.67
C PRO A 11 14.36 -4.16 -2.23
N PRO A 12 15.40 -3.42 -1.80
CA PRO A 12 15.51 -2.93 -0.41
C PRO A 12 14.29 -2.13 0.10
N SER A 13 13.53 -1.50 -0.79
CA SER A 13 12.31 -0.77 -0.44
C SER A 13 11.14 -1.68 -0.04
N PHE A 14 11.09 -2.92 -0.53
CA PHE A 14 10.07 -3.91 -0.23
C PHE A 14 10.46 -4.74 1.00
N THR A 15 10.62 -4.04 2.11
CA THR A 15 11.03 -4.61 3.39
C THR A 15 9.84 -4.66 4.35
N LYS A 16 9.73 -5.75 5.12
CA LYS A 16 8.71 -5.89 6.16
C LYS A 16 8.71 -4.69 7.11
N GLY A 17 7.53 -4.18 7.44
CA GLY A 17 7.34 -3.01 8.30
C GLY A 17 7.41 -1.66 7.59
N ASN A 18 7.92 -1.59 6.35
CA ASN A 18 7.81 -0.37 5.56
C ASN A 18 6.35 -0.13 5.14
N THR A 19 6.03 1.12 4.82
CA THR A 19 4.72 1.54 4.34
C THR A 19 4.75 1.86 2.84
N ALA A 20 3.80 1.33 2.08
CA ALA A 20 3.60 1.65 0.68
C ALA A 20 2.32 2.49 0.50
N LEU A 21 2.46 3.73 0.02
CA LEU A 21 1.35 4.56 -0.44
C LEU A 21 1.16 4.38 -1.95
N ILE A 22 -0.05 3.99 -2.36
CA ILE A 22 -0.35 3.58 -3.74
C ILE A 22 -1.58 4.33 -4.25
N THR A 23 -1.36 5.30 -5.15
CA THR A 23 -2.43 5.97 -5.90
C THR A 23 -2.99 5.08 -7.00
N GLY A 24 -4.30 5.20 -7.29
CA GLY A 24 -5.00 4.24 -8.15
C GLY A 24 -5.01 2.83 -7.53
N GLY A 25 -4.91 2.77 -6.20
CA GLY A 25 -4.70 1.53 -5.45
C GLY A 25 -5.94 0.65 -5.32
N ALA A 26 -7.12 1.17 -5.67
CA ALA A 26 -8.37 0.44 -5.52
C ALA A 26 -8.62 -0.61 -6.61
N SER A 27 -7.87 -0.57 -7.73
CA SER A 27 -8.09 -1.49 -8.85
C SER A 27 -6.83 -1.79 -9.66
N GLY A 28 -6.96 -2.74 -10.60
CA GLY A 28 -5.95 -3.04 -11.61
C GLY A 28 -4.55 -3.32 -11.06
N ILE A 29 -3.55 -2.62 -11.61
CA ILE A 29 -2.14 -2.78 -11.24
C ILE A 29 -1.90 -2.30 -9.81
N GLY A 30 -2.52 -1.20 -9.40
CA GLY A 30 -2.36 -0.64 -8.05
C GLY A 30 -2.81 -1.62 -6.97
N LEU A 31 -3.98 -2.24 -7.16
CA LEU A 31 -4.50 -3.27 -6.25
C LEU A 31 -3.59 -4.52 -6.20
N SER A 32 -3.11 -4.96 -7.36
CA SER A 32 -2.19 -6.11 -7.44
C SER A 32 -0.85 -5.82 -6.75
N LEU A 33 -0.37 -4.58 -6.85
CA LEU A 33 0.84 -4.12 -6.17
C LEU A 33 0.62 -4.02 -4.66
N ALA A 34 -0.52 -3.50 -4.22
CA ALA A 34 -0.92 -3.46 -2.81
C ALA A 34 -0.89 -4.86 -2.18
N GLU A 35 -1.50 -5.85 -2.85
CA GLU A 35 -1.44 -7.25 -2.43
C GLU A 35 0.01 -7.76 -2.34
N LYS A 36 0.84 -7.43 -3.34
CA LYS A 36 2.25 -7.83 -3.36
C LYS A 36 3.03 -7.22 -2.20
N CYS A 37 2.82 -5.93 -1.88
CA CYS A 37 3.43 -5.26 -0.73
C CYS A 37 3.03 -5.91 0.59
N LEU A 38 1.75 -6.26 0.75
CA LEU A 38 1.29 -7.02 1.92
C LEU A 38 1.97 -8.39 2.03
N LYS A 39 2.20 -9.08 0.91
CA LYS A 39 2.96 -10.35 0.93
C LYS A 39 4.43 -10.19 1.34
N TYR A 40 4.99 -8.99 1.20
CA TYR A 40 6.31 -8.64 1.73
C TYR A 40 6.29 -8.20 3.21
N GLY A 41 5.12 -8.20 3.86
CA GLY A 41 4.97 -7.79 5.26
C GLY A 41 4.96 -6.27 5.44
N MET A 42 4.67 -5.52 4.39
CA MET A 42 4.54 -4.06 4.44
C MET A 42 3.16 -3.65 4.97
N ASN A 43 3.07 -2.39 5.42
CA ASN A 43 1.83 -1.65 5.54
C ASN A 43 1.44 -1.10 4.17
N VAL A 44 0.14 -0.91 3.92
CA VAL A 44 -0.35 -0.37 2.65
C VAL A 44 -1.38 0.72 2.88
N ILE A 45 -1.19 1.83 2.19
CA ILE A 45 -2.17 2.92 2.07
C ILE A 45 -2.62 2.94 0.61
N VAL A 46 -3.87 2.61 0.36
CA VAL A 46 -4.48 2.68 -0.98
C VAL A 46 -5.21 4.01 -1.13
N VAL A 47 -4.87 4.74 -2.19
CA VAL A 47 -5.45 6.05 -2.50
C VAL A 47 -6.19 5.95 -3.83
N ASP A 48 -7.46 6.35 -3.85
CA ASP A 48 -8.29 6.34 -5.07
C ASP A 48 -9.43 7.37 -4.96
N ASN A 49 -9.94 7.86 -6.09
CA ASN A 49 -11.06 8.80 -6.07
C ASN A 49 -12.42 8.09 -6.02
N ASN A 50 -12.47 6.81 -6.40
CA ASN A 50 -13.68 6.02 -6.39
C ASN A 50 -13.88 5.36 -5.02
N GLY A 51 -14.77 5.94 -4.22
CA GLY A 51 -15.03 5.46 -2.85
C GLY A 51 -15.58 4.03 -2.77
N ASP A 52 -16.38 3.59 -3.75
CA ASP A 52 -16.96 2.25 -3.74
C ASP A 52 -15.89 1.18 -3.99
N ASP A 53 -15.02 1.43 -4.97
CA ASP A 53 -13.91 0.52 -5.28
C ASP A 53 -12.85 0.55 -4.18
N LEU A 54 -12.60 1.73 -3.58
CA LEU A 54 -11.72 1.88 -2.43
C LEU A 54 -12.20 1.04 -1.25
N GLY A 55 -13.49 1.09 -0.91
CA GLY A 55 -14.07 0.28 0.16
C GLY A 55 -13.92 -1.22 -0.09
N LYS A 56 -14.19 -1.68 -1.32
CA LYS A 56 -13.98 -3.09 -1.71
C LYS A 56 -12.51 -3.50 -1.61
N ALA A 57 -11.60 -2.66 -2.10
CA ALA A 57 -10.16 -2.90 -2.06
C ALA A 57 -9.65 -2.98 -0.62
N GLN A 58 -10.04 -2.05 0.24
CA GLN A 58 -9.65 -2.06 1.66
C GLN A 58 -10.14 -3.33 2.37
N MET A 59 -11.40 -3.72 2.15
CA MET A 59 -11.93 -4.98 2.72
C MET A 59 -11.16 -6.20 2.23
N TYR A 60 -10.91 -6.29 0.93
CA TYR A 60 -10.15 -7.39 0.32
C TYR A 60 -8.74 -7.48 0.89
N LEU A 61 -7.99 -6.36 0.86
CA LEU A 61 -6.60 -6.28 1.31
C LEU A 61 -6.48 -6.55 2.82
N SER A 62 -7.42 -6.06 3.62
CA SER A 62 -7.46 -6.34 5.07
C SER A 62 -7.59 -7.83 5.35
N GLY A 63 -8.31 -8.57 4.51
CA GLY A 63 -8.43 -10.04 4.60
C GLY A 63 -7.13 -10.80 4.30
N LEU A 64 -6.10 -10.13 3.77
CA LEU A 64 -4.79 -10.71 3.45
C LEU A 64 -3.74 -10.49 4.54
N ILE A 65 -4.05 -9.70 5.57
CA ILE A 65 -3.14 -9.40 6.67
C ILE A 65 -2.86 -10.69 7.47
N THR A 66 -1.58 -10.97 7.72
CA THR A 66 -1.14 -12.17 8.47
C THR A 66 -0.32 -11.86 9.72
N GLY A 67 -0.15 -10.57 10.04
CA GLY A 67 0.59 -10.10 11.20
C GLY A 67 0.21 -8.66 11.54
N ASP A 68 1.17 -7.87 12.03
CA ASP A 68 0.93 -6.50 12.52
C ASP A 68 0.82 -5.44 11.40
N GLN A 69 0.49 -5.89 10.18
CA GLN A 69 0.39 -5.01 9.01
C GLN A 69 -0.89 -4.20 9.08
N GLN A 70 -0.87 -3.01 8.48
CA GLN A 70 -2.02 -2.13 8.40
C GLN A 70 -2.42 -1.86 6.95
N VAL A 71 -3.72 -1.72 6.72
CA VAL A 71 -4.31 -1.32 5.44
C VAL A 71 -5.26 -0.16 5.67
N VAL A 72 -4.98 0.99 5.05
CA VAL A 72 -5.83 2.18 5.09
C VAL A 72 -6.23 2.59 3.69
N GLY A 73 -7.50 2.95 3.52
CA GLY A 73 -8.03 3.53 2.29
C GLY A 73 -8.25 5.03 2.44
N LEU A 74 -7.69 5.82 1.54
CA LEU A 74 -7.89 7.27 1.49
C LEU A 74 -8.59 7.65 0.19
N LYS A 75 -9.78 8.23 0.30
CA LYS A 75 -10.50 8.75 -0.85
C LYS A 75 -9.95 10.13 -1.20
N VAL A 76 -9.24 10.23 -2.32
CA VAL A 76 -8.54 11.45 -2.74
C VAL A 76 -8.63 11.59 -4.24
N ASP A 77 -8.97 12.78 -4.72
CA ASP A 77 -8.67 13.19 -6.08
C ASP A 77 -7.22 13.67 -6.16
N VAL A 78 -6.34 12.85 -6.74
CA VAL A 78 -4.91 13.17 -6.87
C VAL A 78 -4.63 14.41 -7.73
N GLY A 79 -5.61 14.87 -8.52
CA GLY A 79 -5.55 16.14 -9.26
C GLY A 79 -5.84 17.38 -8.39
N ASN A 80 -6.36 17.20 -7.18
CA ASN A 80 -6.65 18.26 -6.23
C ASN A 80 -5.52 18.37 -5.18
N LEU A 81 -4.69 19.41 -5.28
CA LEU A 81 -3.56 19.61 -4.38
C LEU A 81 -3.95 19.82 -2.92
N GLU A 82 -5.13 20.38 -2.65
CA GLU A 82 -5.60 20.66 -1.29
C GLU A 82 -5.93 19.38 -0.51
N GLU A 83 -6.27 18.28 -1.20
CA GLU A 83 -6.59 17.01 -0.55
C GLU A 83 -5.35 16.25 -0.08
N TRP A 84 -4.15 16.63 -0.53
CA TRP A 84 -2.90 15.98 -0.13
C TRP A 84 -2.48 16.30 1.30
N ASP A 85 -2.96 17.40 1.89
CA ASP A 85 -2.66 17.73 3.29
C ASP A 85 -3.24 16.67 4.23
N ALA A 86 -4.47 16.20 3.99
CA ALA A 86 -5.07 15.11 4.76
C ALA A 86 -4.33 13.77 4.58
N VAL A 87 -3.79 13.53 3.38
CA VAL A 87 -2.95 12.34 3.10
C VAL A 87 -1.67 12.38 3.92
N ARG A 88 -0.99 13.54 3.92
CA ARG A 88 0.23 13.76 4.71
C ARG A 88 -0.02 13.51 6.19
N GLU A 89 -1.06 14.12 6.74
CA GLU A 89 -1.42 13.95 8.16
C GLU A 89 -1.63 12.48 8.54
N THR A 90 -2.30 11.72 7.66
CA THR A 90 -2.51 10.28 7.88
C THR A 90 -1.19 9.51 7.87
N VAL A 91 -0.32 9.78 6.90
CA VAL A 91 0.98 9.07 6.77
C VAL A 91 1.91 9.36 7.95
N GLU A 92 2.02 10.62 8.33
CA GLU A 92 2.89 11.06 9.43
C GLU A 92 2.32 10.63 10.80
N GLY A 93 0.99 10.64 10.96
CA GLY A 93 0.34 10.33 12.24
C GLY A 93 0.16 8.84 12.52
N GLU A 94 -0.19 8.04 11.51
CA GLU A 94 -0.57 6.62 11.72
C GLU A 94 0.55 5.64 11.33
N PHE A 95 1.44 6.02 10.40
CA PHE A 95 2.40 5.09 9.79
C PHE A 95 3.87 5.42 10.06
N ASP A 96 4.16 6.40 10.91
CA ASP A 96 5.52 6.92 11.20
C ASP A 96 6.32 7.22 9.91
N GLY A 97 5.58 7.56 8.84
CA GLY A 97 6.15 7.88 7.54
C GLY A 97 6.59 9.34 7.49
N ALA A 98 7.68 9.61 6.77
CA ALA A 98 8.10 10.98 6.47
C ALA A 98 7.70 11.33 5.02
N PHE A 99 7.01 12.46 4.85
CA PHE A 99 6.57 13.00 3.56
C PHE A 99 7.55 14.00 2.96
#